data_AF-A0A7S0LQ61-F1
#
_entry.id   AF-A0A7S0LQ61-F1
#
_cell.length_a   1.000
_cell.length_b   1.000
_cell.length_c   1.000
_cell.angle_alpha   90.00
_cell.angle_beta   90.00
_cell.angle_gamma   90.00
#
_symmetry.space_group_name_H-M   'P 1'
#
loop_
_entity.id
_entity.type
_entity.pdbx_description
1 polymer ?
#
loop_
_entity_poly.entity_id
_entity_poly.type
_entity_poly.pdbx_seq_one_letter_code
_entity_poly.pdbx_strand_id
1 'polypeptide(L)'
;VGFASATGIEAGAPRHHKRLRTSQAHPPLSTGDPGLRALLRHKLRLYSTQGLDSLKLFLQVLPSRADRPRFEPLPLDQPLSSVLRNKVVIEYPTIHVALTSEEATFPRMSC
;
A
#
# COMPACT_ATOMS: atom_id res chain seq x y z
N VAL A 1 -65.99 19.46 -15.20
CA VAL A 1 -66.95 18.34 -15.39
C VAL A 1 -66.10 17.13 -15.77
N GLY A 2 -65.86 16.09 -14.97
CA GLY A 2 -66.30 15.71 -13.63
C GLY A 2 -65.45 14.55 -13.05
N PHE A 3 -65.62 14.32 -11.73
CA PHE A 3 -65.57 13.08 -10.92
C PHE A 3 -64.47 12.02 -11.17
N ALA A 4 -63.57 11.73 -10.19
CA ALA A 4 -63.69 10.78 -9.04
C ALA A 4 -63.81 9.30 -9.50
N SER A 5 -63.17 8.24 -8.98
CA SER A 5 -62.63 7.83 -7.68
C SER A 5 -61.70 6.61 -7.93
N ALA A 6 -60.53 6.48 -7.29
CA ALA A 6 -60.27 5.76 -6.02
C ALA A 6 -60.61 4.25 -5.98
N THR A 7 -59.55 3.42 -5.92
CA THR A 7 -59.35 2.19 -5.12
C THR A 7 -57.91 1.71 -5.43
N GLY A 8 -57.06 1.15 -4.58
CA GLY A 8 -57.15 0.68 -3.20
C GLY A 8 -56.01 -0.34 -3.00
N ILE A 9 -55.16 -0.10 -2.01
CA ILE A 9 -54.52 -1.08 -1.11
C ILE A 9 -53.68 -2.22 -1.73
N GLU A 10 -52.35 -2.18 -1.53
CA GLU A 10 -51.70 -3.25 -0.76
C GLU A 10 -50.36 -2.81 -0.15
N ALA A 11 -50.25 -3.04 1.16
CA ALA A 11 -49.10 -2.76 1.98
C ALA A 11 -48.03 -3.85 1.78
N GLY A 12 -46.98 -3.51 1.03
CA GLY A 12 -45.76 -4.33 0.94
C GLY A 12 -44.80 -4.00 2.09
N ALA A 13 -44.72 -4.90 3.07
CA ALA A 13 -43.88 -4.80 4.26
C ALA A 13 -42.39 -4.50 3.97
N PRO A 14 -41.68 -3.80 4.90
CA PRO A 14 -40.24 -3.58 4.78
C PRO A 14 -39.49 -4.91 4.99
N ARG A 15 -38.88 -5.42 3.91
CA ARG A 15 -37.95 -6.54 4.01
C ARG A 15 -36.69 -6.08 4.76
N HIS A 16 -36.65 -6.38 6.05
CA HIS A 16 -35.44 -6.37 6.85
C HIS A 16 -34.41 -7.33 6.25
N HIS A 17 -33.61 -6.84 5.31
CA HIS A 17 -32.33 -7.45 5.02
C HIS A 17 -31.42 -7.20 6.23
N LYS A 18 -31.52 -8.06 7.25
CA LYS A 18 -30.42 -8.32 8.18
C LYS A 18 -29.27 -8.83 7.34
N ARG A 19 -28.48 -7.90 6.80
CA ARG A 19 -27.16 -8.18 6.24
C ARG A 19 -26.34 -8.68 7.41
N LEU A 20 -26.23 -10.01 7.52
CA LEU A 20 -25.24 -10.66 8.35
C LEU A 20 -23.90 -10.07 7.93
N ARG A 21 -23.39 -9.13 8.72
CA ARG A 21 -21.98 -8.78 8.71
C ARG A 21 -21.28 -10.05 9.17
N THR A 22 -20.89 -10.90 8.23
CA THR A 22 -19.76 -11.78 8.44
C THR A 22 -18.59 -10.86 8.72
N SER A 23 -18.31 -10.64 10.00
CA SER A 23 -17.00 -10.20 10.44
C SER A 23 -16.02 -11.21 9.87
N GLN A 24 -15.38 -10.88 8.75
CA GLN A 24 -14.12 -11.51 8.43
C GLN A 24 -13.21 -11.17 9.59
N ALA A 25 -13.10 -12.11 10.52
CA ALA A 25 -12.06 -12.09 11.52
C ALA A 25 -10.76 -12.13 10.72
N HIS A 26 -10.09 -10.98 10.65
CA HIS A 26 -8.71 -10.97 10.19
C HIS A 26 -7.96 -12.02 11.02
N PRO A 27 -7.23 -12.96 10.39
CA PRO A 27 -6.41 -13.87 11.15
C PRO A 27 -5.49 -13.02 12.05
N PRO A 28 -5.32 -13.38 13.34
CA PRO A 28 -4.42 -12.64 14.20
C PRO A 28 -3.05 -12.61 13.51
N LEU A 29 -2.54 -11.39 13.32
CA LEU A 29 -1.19 -11.16 12.78
C LEU A 29 -0.24 -12.10 13.51
N SER A 30 0.33 -13.05 12.75
CA SER A 30 1.26 -14.09 13.19
C SER A 30 2.00 -13.68 14.46
N THR A 31 1.87 -14.52 15.50
CA THR A 31 2.49 -14.41 16.82
C THR A 31 4.02 -14.52 16.70
N GLY A 32 4.63 -13.59 15.95
CA GLY A 32 6.06 -13.50 15.75
C GLY A 32 6.72 -13.26 17.09
N ASP A 33 7.88 -13.91 17.25
CA ASP A 33 8.73 -13.84 18.44
C ASP A 33 8.77 -12.41 19.00
N PRO A 34 8.33 -12.18 20.25
CA PRO A 34 8.34 -10.86 20.86
C PRO A 34 9.74 -10.23 20.89
N GLY A 35 10.80 -11.04 20.96
CA GLY A 35 12.19 -10.60 20.87
C GLY A 35 12.52 -10.01 19.50
N LEU A 36 12.13 -10.69 18.41
CA LEU A 36 12.29 -10.19 17.05
C LEU A 36 11.54 -8.87 16.85
N ARG A 37 10.31 -8.74 17.37
CA ARG A 37 9.52 -7.50 17.30
C ARG A 37 10.18 -6.34 18.05
N ALA A 38 10.84 -6.59 19.18
CA ALA A 38 11.58 -5.55 19.91
C ALA A 38 12.82 -5.08 19.13
N LEU A 39 13.58 -6.01 18.54
CA LEU A 39 14.75 -5.68 17.71
C LEU A 39 14.38 -4.89 16.45
N LEU A 40 13.31 -5.28 15.76
CA LEU A 40 12.82 -4.56 14.58
C LEU A 40 12.36 -3.14 14.96
N ARG A 41 11.65 -2.98 16.08
CA ARG A 41 11.29 -1.64 16.58
C ARG A 41 12.51 -0.78 16.82
N HIS A 42 13.57 -1.34 17.40
CA HIS A 42 14.81 -0.60 17.62
C HIS A 42 15.48 -0.17 16.30
N LYS A 43 15.55 -1.05 15.30
CA LYS A 43 16.13 -0.73 13.98
C LYS A 43 15.30 0.31 13.22
N LEU A 44 13.97 0.16 13.21
CA LEU A 44 13.06 1.08 12.53
C LEU A 44 12.96 2.45 13.20
N ARG A 45 13.32 2.56 14.50
CA ARG A 45 13.34 3.82 15.22
C ARG A 45 14.19 4.87 14.51
N LEU A 46 15.34 4.47 13.95
CA LEU A 46 16.22 5.38 13.21
C LEU A 46 15.49 6.07 12.05
N TYR A 47 14.74 5.31 11.26
CA TYR A 47 13.95 5.85 10.14
C TYR A 47 12.86 6.81 10.63
N SER A 48 12.19 6.48 11.74
CA SER A 48 11.12 7.34 12.28
C SER A 48 11.61 8.65 12.88
N THR A 49 12.86 8.68 13.38
CA THR A 49 13.46 9.88 13.98
C THR A 49 14.11 10.80 12.95
N GLN A 50 14.36 10.30 11.74
CA GLN A 50 14.99 11.06 10.67
C GLN A 50 13.92 11.80 9.86
N GLY A 51 14.25 13.02 9.41
CA GLY A 51 13.39 13.77 8.50
C GLY A 51 13.37 13.16 7.10
N LEU A 52 12.39 13.56 6.27
CA LEU A 52 12.27 13.09 4.89
C LEU A 52 13.55 13.32 4.07
N ASP A 53 14.28 14.42 4.33
CA ASP A 53 15.52 14.77 3.61
C ASP A 53 16.66 13.77 3.83
N SER A 54 16.62 13.03 4.94
CA SER A 54 17.58 11.98 5.30
C SER A 54 17.23 10.61 4.73
N LEU A 55 16.08 10.49 4.05
CA LEU A 55 15.59 9.26 3.43
C LEU A 55 15.78 9.29 1.93
N LYS A 56 16.15 8.13 1.38
CA LYS A 56 16.21 7.87 -0.05
C LYS A 56 15.21 6.77 -0.39
N LEU A 57 14.46 6.99 -1.46
CA LEU A 57 13.49 6.03 -1.96
C LEU A 57 14.00 5.47 -3.29
N PHE A 58 13.81 4.17 -3.48
CA PHE A 58 14.25 3.47 -4.68
C PHE A 58 13.16 2.54 -5.20
N LEU A 59 13.09 2.43 -6.53
CA LEU A 59 12.29 1.43 -7.24
C LEU A 59 13.23 0.43 -7.92
N GLN A 60 12.92 -0.86 -7.80
CA GLN A 60 13.63 -1.88 -8.57
C GLN A 60 13.29 -1.76 -10.05
N VAL A 61 14.30 -1.79 -10.91
CA VAL A 61 14.13 -1.83 -12.36
C VAL A 61 13.79 -3.24 -12.79
N LEU A 62 12.71 -3.41 -13.54
CA LEU A 62 12.28 -4.70 -14.08
C LEU A 62 12.32 -4.70 -15.61
N PRO A 63 12.72 -5.81 -16.24
CA PRO A 63 13.26 -7.03 -15.61
C PRO A 63 14.69 -6.82 -15.08
N SER A 64 15.00 -7.44 -13.93
CA SER A 64 16.38 -7.53 -13.41
C SER A 64 16.71 -8.96 -13.01
N ARG A 65 18.00 -9.31 -13.03
CA ARG A 65 18.45 -10.60 -12.50
C ARG A 65 18.26 -10.65 -10.98
N ALA A 66 17.86 -11.80 -10.45
CA ALA A 66 17.63 -12.00 -9.03
C ALA A 66 18.90 -11.80 -8.18
N ASP A 67 20.08 -12.15 -8.72
CA ASP A 67 21.38 -12.01 -8.06
C ASP A 67 21.96 -10.60 -8.15
N ARG A 68 21.45 -9.77 -9.07
CA ARG A 68 21.96 -8.42 -9.36
C ARG A 68 20.79 -7.47 -9.63
N PRO A 69 19.96 -7.19 -8.60
CA PRO A 69 18.88 -6.22 -8.74
C PRO A 69 19.48 -4.85 -9.03
N ARG A 70 18.76 -4.05 -9.83
CA ARG A 70 19.14 -2.68 -10.14
C ARG A 70 18.04 -1.76 -9.66
N PHE A 71 18.43 -0.59 -9.18
CA PHE A 71 17.51 0.34 -8.56
C PHE A 71 17.59 1.72 -9.22
N GLU A 72 16.46 2.40 -9.27
CA GLU A 72 16.35 3.79 -9.69
C GLU A 72 15.84 4.64 -8.51
N PRO A 73 16.39 5.85 -8.31
CA PRO A 73 15.88 6.76 -7.29
C PRO A 73 14.45 7.19 -7.61
N LEU A 74 13.61 7.26 -6.58
CA LEU A 74 12.23 7.72 -6.66
C LEU A 74 12.14 9.18 -6.18
N PRO A 75 11.90 10.16 -7.08
CA PRO A 75 11.71 11.55 -6.69
C PRO A 75 10.44 11.73 -5.85
N LEU A 76 10.53 12.52 -4.77
CA LEU A 76 9.40 12.85 -3.88
C LEU A 76 8.61 14.08 -4.35
N ASP A 77 9.17 14.86 -5.26
CA ASP A 77 8.59 16.09 -5.83
C ASP A 77 7.63 15.81 -7.00
N GLN A 78 7.44 14.54 -7.36
CA GLN A 78 6.63 14.15 -8.51
C GLN A 78 5.52 13.16 -8.12
N PRO A 79 4.37 13.18 -8.82
CA PRO A 79 3.35 12.17 -8.64
C PRO A 79 3.88 10.78 -9.00
N LEU A 80 3.55 9.77 -8.17
CA LEU A 80 3.96 8.38 -8.40
C LEU A 80 3.54 7.87 -9.79
N SER A 81 2.38 8.29 -10.29
CA SER A 81 1.90 7.94 -11.64
C SER A 81 2.83 8.40 -12.76
N SER A 82 3.48 9.56 -12.60
CA SER A 82 4.46 10.08 -13.56
C SER A 82 5.71 9.21 -13.56
N VAL A 83 6.22 8.89 -12.37
CA VAL A 83 7.44 8.08 -12.21
C VAL A 83 7.25 6.65 -12.73
N LEU A 84 6.05 6.09 -12.59
CA LEU A 84 5.74 4.73 -13.05
C LEU A 84 5.34 4.64 -14.53
N ARG A 85 5.18 5.76 -15.25
CA ARG A 85 4.52 5.84 -16.57
C ARG A 85 5.10 4.90 -17.65
N ASN A 86 6.36 4.51 -17.55
CA ASN A 86 7.02 3.61 -18.50
C ASN A 86 7.79 2.48 -17.80
N LYS A 87 7.36 2.12 -16.58
CA LYS A 87 8.01 1.09 -15.77
C LYS A 87 7.16 -0.18 -15.74
N VAL A 88 7.82 -1.33 -15.73
CA VAL A 88 7.16 -2.62 -15.51
C VAL A 88 7.01 -2.84 -14.01
N VAL A 89 5.80 -3.14 -13.55
CA VAL A 89 5.48 -3.44 -12.16
C VAL A 89 4.81 -4.81 -12.11
N ILE A 90 5.24 -5.66 -11.18
CA ILE A 90 4.63 -6.97 -10.93
C ILE A 90 3.68 -6.80 -9.74
N GLU A 91 2.38 -6.96 -9.99
CA GLU A 91 1.28 -6.78 -9.02
C GLU A 91 1.17 -5.35 -8.46
N TYR A 92 2.10 -4.94 -7.61
CA TYR A 92 2.12 -3.65 -6.91
C TYR A 92 3.54 -3.07 -6.90
N PRO A 93 3.70 -1.73 -6.89
CA PRO A 93 5.02 -1.12 -6.84
C PRO A 93 5.66 -1.31 -5.46
N THR A 94 6.82 -1.96 -5.43
CA THR A 94 7.64 -2.10 -4.21
C THR A 94 8.62 -0.94 -4.11
N ILE A 95 8.48 -0.13 -3.06
CA ILE A 95 9.36 1.01 -2.79
C ILE A 95 10.33 0.61 -1.68
N HIS A 96 11.62 0.70 -1.97
CA HIS A 96 12.67 0.52 -0.98
C HIS A 96 12.98 1.86 -0.34
N VAL A 97 12.98 1.91 0.99
CA VAL A 97 13.32 3.09 1.77
C VAL A 97 14.64 2.82 2.48
N ALA A 98 15.59 3.73 2.31
CA ALA A 98 16.91 3.63 2.91
C ALA A 98 17.29 4.96 3.57
N LEU A 99 18.13 4.90 4.59
CA LEU A 99 18.84 6.08 5.07
C LEU A 99 19.89 6.49 4.04
N THR A 100 20.28 7.78 4.01
CA THR A 100 21.39 8.24 3.14
C THR A 100 22.67 7.44 3.37
N SER A 101 22.96 6.98 4.59
CA SER A 101 24.11 6.12 4.90
C SER A 101 24.04 4.72 4.28
N GLU A 102 22.84 4.26 3.90
CA GLU A 102 22.58 2.93 3.34
C GLU A 102 22.45 2.96 1.81
N GLU A 103 22.55 4.14 1.19
CA GLU A 103 22.38 4.34 -0.25
C GLU A 103 23.29 3.45 -1.10
N ALA A 104 24.51 3.17 -0.62
CA ALA A 104 25.47 2.31 -1.31
C ALA A 104 24.99 0.86 -1.48
N THR A 105 24.03 0.40 -0.68
CA THR A 105 23.45 -0.95 -0.79
C THR A 105 22.49 -1.08 -1.99
N PHE A 106 22.11 0.02 -2.62
CA PHE A 106 21.18 0.08 -3.74
C PHE A 106 21.92 0.44 -5.05
N PRO A 107 22.52 -0.54 -5.75
CA PRO A 107 23.28 -0.29 -6.96
C PRO A 107 22.38 0.31 -8.05
N ARG A 108 22.79 1.48 -8.55
CA ARG A 108 22.06 2.22 -9.57
C ARG A 108 22.40 1.71 -10.97
N MET A 109 21.49 1.92 -11.93
CA MET A 109 21.87 1.87 -13.33
C MET A 109 22.82 3.03 -13.62
N SER A 110 24.06 2.73 -13.97
CA SER A 110 24.90 3.65 -14.73
C SER A 110 24.33 3.72 -16.14
N CYS A 111 23.80 4.86 -16.54
CA CYS A 111 23.41 5.15 -17.92
C CYS A 111 24.62 5.10 -18.85
#